data_AF-A0A7K2VES7-F1
#
_entry.id   AF-A0A7K2VES7-F1
#
_cell.length_a   1.000
_cell.length_b   1.000
_cell.length_c   1.000
_cell.angle_alpha   90.00
_cell.angle_beta   90.00
_cell.angle_gamma   90.00
#
_symmetry.space_group_name_H-M   'P 1'
#
loop_
_entity.id
_entity.type
_entity.pdbx_description
1 polymer ?
#
loop_
_entity_poly.entity_id
_entity_poly.type
_entity_poly.pdbx_seq_one_letter_code
_entity_poly.pdbx_strand_id
1 'polypeptide(L)'
;KPTSTPPKPQPKPKPTPTPAPTPTPAPPPPRSYELSALDYDLTGDGTEPEVRLGDSSWVWQRYGMSIGGERYSPGVTVRGDSSVTVDLNRECSAYDAVVGVDDMTLGLGKVAFAVYADGARLWQSGTVSGGDPAVPVHVSLAGRKTVRLVVEPRGTTFDQAALADWATSRFSCG
;
A
#
# COMPACT_ATOMS: atom_id res chain seq x y z
N LYS A 1 80.56 -41.76 27.67
CA LYS A 1 80.08 -40.51 27.05
C LYS A 1 79.11 -40.86 25.92
N PRO A 2 77.78 -40.80 26.12
CA PRO A 2 76.83 -40.79 25.02
C PRO A 2 76.55 -39.34 24.60
N THR A 3 76.60 -39.08 23.30
CA THR A 3 76.39 -37.77 22.68
C THR A 3 74.88 -37.53 22.54
N SER A 4 74.34 -36.48 23.17
CA SER A 4 72.93 -36.08 22.99
C SER A 4 72.81 -35.18 21.76
N THR A 5 71.89 -35.54 20.86
CA THR A 5 71.56 -34.72 19.69
C THR A 5 70.53 -33.65 20.09
N PRO A 6 70.65 -32.39 19.64
CA PRO A 6 69.70 -31.33 19.98
C PRO A 6 68.29 -31.58 19.40
N PRO A 7 67.20 -31.24 20.10
CA PRO A 7 65.84 -31.38 19.58
C PRO A 7 65.60 -30.42 18.41
N LYS A 8 64.94 -30.92 17.35
CA LYS A 8 64.57 -30.15 16.17
C LYS A 8 63.46 -29.13 16.52
N PRO A 9 63.52 -27.88 16.02
CA PRO A 9 62.49 -26.87 16.29
C PRO A 9 61.11 -27.30 15.75
N GLN A 10 60.08 -27.19 16.60
CA GLN A 10 58.70 -27.53 16.25
C GLN A 10 58.07 -26.40 15.41
N PRO A 11 57.37 -26.71 14.31
CA PRO A 11 56.76 -25.69 13.46
C PRO A 11 55.61 -24.97 14.18
N LYS A 12 55.61 -23.63 14.09
CA LYS A 12 54.59 -22.77 14.68
C LYS A 12 53.23 -23.01 13.99
N PRO A 13 52.11 -23.16 14.72
CA PRO A 13 50.80 -23.41 14.12
C PRO A 13 50.38 -22.22 13.23
N LYS A 14 49.93 -22.54 12.01
CA LYS A 14 49.42 -21.57 11.04
C LYS A 14 48.08 -21.00 11.56
N PRO A 15 47.84 -19.68 11.50
CA PRO A 15 46.56 -19.11 11.92
C PRO A 15 45.43 -19.67 11.06
N THR A 16 44.38 -20.16 11.71
CA THR A 16 43.15 -20.62 11.07
C THR A 16 42.45 -19.43 10.41
N PRO A 17 42.08 -19.51 9.11
CA PRO A 17 41.33 -18.44 8.47
C PRO A 17 39.95 -18.29 9.13
N THR A 18 39.62 -17.07 9.56
CA THR A 18 38.28 -16.71 10.05
C THR A 18 37.25 -16.99 8.95
N PRO A 19 36.15 -17.71 9.23
CA PRO A 19 35.09 -17.92 8.25
C PRO A 19 34.53 -16.57 7.81
N ALA A 20 34.40 -16.37 6.49
CA ALA A 20 33.76 -15.19 5.92
C ALA A 20 32.30 -15.11 6.40
N PRO A 21 31.78 -13.90 6.70
CA PRO A 21 30.38 -13.73 7.06
C PRO A 21 29.51 -14.25 5.92
N THR A 22 28.56 -15.13 6.24
CA THR A 22 27.56 -15.62 5.29
C THR A 22 26.80 -14.41 4.72
N PRO A 23 26.63 -14.29 3.39
CA PRO A 23 25.83 -13.21 2.82
C PRO A 23 24.41 -13.27 3.38
N THR A 24 23.93 -12.14 3.92
CA THR A 24 22.54 -11.99 4.35
C THR A 24 21.61 -12.33 3.18
N PRO A 25 20.58 -13.18 3.37
CA PRO A 25 19.61 -13.46 2.32
C PRO A 25 19.01 -12.16 1.77
N ALA A 26 18.88 -12.07 0.44
CA ALA A 26 18.20 -10.94 -0.18
C ALA A 26 16.76 -10.85 0.35
N PRO A 27 16.21 -9.64 0.60
CA PRO A 27 14.82 -9.49 1.01
C PRO A 27 13.88 -10.19 0.02
N PRO A 28 12.80 -10.83 0.50
CA PRO A 28 11.78 -11.37 -0.39
C PRO A 28 11.23 -10.25 -1.30
N PRO A 29 10.78 -10.60 -2.52
CA PRO A 29 10.21 -9.61 -3.43
C PRO A 29 8.97 -8.97 -2.80
N PRO A 30 8.72 -7.68 -3.08
CA PRO A 30 7.55 -6.99 -2.56
C PRO A 30 6.27 -7.69 -3.02
N ARG A 31 5.34 -7.90 -2.10
CA ARG A 31 4.01 -8.43 -2.32
C ARG A 31 3.04 -7.29 -2.61
N SER A 32 2.11 -7.52 -3.55
CA SER A 32 1.00 -6.62 -3.83
C SER A 32 -0.20 -7.01 -2.97
N TYR A 33 -0.78 -6.03 -2.29
CA TYR A 33 -1.98 -6.16 -1.47
C TYR A 33 -3.08 -5.28 -2.07
N GLU A 34 -4.11 -5.89 -2.64
CA GLU A 34 -5.22 -5.17 -3.26
C GLU A 34 -6.21 -4.68 -2.19
N LEU A 35 -6.62 -3.42 -2.23
CA LEU A 35 -7.56 -2.83 -1.27
C LEU A 35 -8.89 -3.61 -1.20
N SER A 36 -9.32 -4.19 -2.32
CA SER A 36 -10.52 -5.02 -2.43
C SER A 36 -10.43 -6.37 -1.70
N ALA A 37 -9.24 -6.79 -1.32
CA ALA A 37 -8.95 -8.09 -0.73
C ALA A 37 -8.41 -8.00 0.69
N LEU A 38 -8.22 -6.79 1.23
CA LEU A 38 -7.77 -6.60 2.61
C LEU A 38 -8.85 -7.04 3.58
N ASP A 39 -8.43 -7.70 4.64
CA ASP A 39 -9.28 -7.93 5.80
C ASP A 39 -9.53 -6.61 6.55
N TYR A 40 -10.57 -6.61 7.37
CA TYR A 40 -10.76 -5.55 8.36
C TYR A 40 -9.97 -5.88 9.62
N ASP A 41 -9.54 -4.85 10.36
CA ASP A 41 -8.81 -4.96 11.63
C ASP A 41 -9.51 -5.82 12.71
N LEU A 42 -10.83 -6.01 12.61
CA LEU A 42 -11.58 -6.91 13.50
C LEU A 42 -11.40 -8.41 13.21
N THR A 43 -11.05 -8.76 11.96
CA THR A 43 -10.95 -10.16 11.51
C THR A 43 -9.55 -10.54 11.05
N GLY A 44 -8.71 -9.54 10.76
CA GLY A 44 -7.31 -9.71 10.42
C GLY A 44 -6.43 -10.11 11.61
N ASP A 45 -5.18 -10.47 11.32
CA ASP A 45 -4.21 -10.93 12.31
C ASP A 45 -3.16 -9.86 12.68
N GLY A 46 -3.26 -8.68 12.07
CA GLY A 46 -2.37 -7.55 12.31
C GLY A 46 -1.00 -7.67 11.66
N THR A 47 -0.81 -8.56 10.68
CA THR A 47 0.49 -8.77 10.00
C THR A 47 0.53 -8.27 8.55
N GLU A 48 -0.63 -8.07 7.94
CA GLU A 48 -0.79 -7.57 6.57
C GLU A 48 -1.61 -6.28 6.57
N PRO A 49 -1.62 -5.51 5.45
CA PRO A 49 -2.44 -4.32 5.36
C PRO A 49 -3.91 -4.62 5.63
N GLU A 50 -4.53 -3.87 6.52
CA GLU A 50 -5.91 -4.08 6.97
C GLU A 50 -6.71 -2.78 6.95
N VAL A 51 -7.98 -2.87 6.58
CA VAL A 51 -8.90 -1.72 6.65
C VAL A 51 -9.34 -1.54 8.10
N ARG A 52 -9.07 -0.37 8.66
CA ARG A 52 -9.52 -0.04 10.01
C ARG A 52 -11.02 0.27 10.00
N LEU A 53 -11.85 -0.62 10.54
CA LEU A 53 -13.30 -0.48 10.45
C LEU A 53 -13.81 0.76 11.21
N GLY A 54 -13.27 1.03 12.41
CA GLY A 54 -13.72 2.12 13.28
C GLY A 54 -13.45 3.53 12.75
N ASP A 55 -12.41 3.70 11.92
CA ASP A 55 -12.03 4.99 11.32
C ASP A 55 -12.26 5.02 9.80
N SER A 56 -13.09 4.10 9.28
CA SER A 56 -13.46 4.03 7.87
C SER A 56 -14.96 4.29 7.68
N SER A 57 -15.28 5.06 6.64
CA SER A 57 -16.64 5.15 6.11
C SER A 57 -17.02 3.84 5.41
N TRP A 58 -18.26 3.76 4.92
CA TRP A 58 -18.71 2.62 4.09
C TRP A 58 -17.75 2.35 2.91
N VAL A 59 -17.36 1.08 2.75
CA VAL A 59 -16.50 0.58 1.68
C VAL A 59 -17.21 -0.59 1.01
N TRP A 60 -17.32 -0.55 -0.31
CA TRP A 60 -17.72 -1.70 -1.10
C TRP A 60 -16.51 -2.30 -1.80
N GLN A 61 -15.94 -3.33 -1.19
CA GLN A 61 -14.92 -4.16 -1.82
C GLN A 61 -15.54 -4.97 -2.95
N ARG A 62 -15.07 -4.77 -4.18
CA ARG A 62 -15.71 -5.37 -5.37
C ARG A 62 -14.78 -5.50 -6.56
N TYR A 63 -15.33 -6.12 -7.59
CA TYR A 63 -14.72 -6.32 -8.90
C TYR A 63 -15.61 -5.68 -9.98
N GLY A 64 -14.98 -5.26 -11.08
CA GLY A 64 -15.66 -4.74 -12.26
C GLY A 64 -16.37 -3.41 -12.01
N MET A 65 -15.60 -2.33 -11.92
CA MET A 65 -16.09 -0.94 -11.88
C MET A 65 -15.81 -0.23 -13.21
N SER A 66 -16.37 0.96 -13.39
CA SER A 66 -16.22 1.73 -14.63
C SER A 66 -16.09 3.21 -14.31
N ILE A 67 -15.08 3.85 -14.91
CA ILE A 67 -14.79 5.27 -14.73
C ILE A 67 -14.59 5.86 -16.12
N GLY A 68 -15.39 6.87 -16.48
CA GLY A 68 -15.26 7.55 -17.77
C GLY A 68 -15.53 6.62 -18.96
N GLY A 69 -16.31 5.55 -18.76
CA GLY A 69 -16.61 4.52 -19.76
C GLY A 69 -15.56 3.40 -19.87
N GLU A 70 -14.46 3.44 -19.11
CA GLU A 70 -13.43 2.41 -19.09
C GLU A 70 -13.58 1.47 -17.89
N ARG A 71 -13.36 0.17 -18.10
CA ARG A 71 -13.52 -0.85 -17.05
C ARG A 71 -12.24 -1.04 -16.25
N TYR A 72 -12.41 -1.11 -14.94
CA TYR A 72 -11.33 -1.35 -13.99
C TYR A 72 -11.65 -2.49 -13.02
N SER A 73 -10.61 -3.19 -12.58
CA SER A 73 -10.69 -4.24 -11.56
C SER A 73 -9.27 -4.60 -11.10
N PRO A 74 -9.06 -4.97 -9.82
CA PRO A 74 -10.00 -4.92 -8.71
C PRO A 74 -10.00 -3.54 -8.01
N GLY A 75 -10.85 -3.31 -7.02
CA GLY A 75 -10.83 -2.05 -6.25
C GLY A 75 -11.96 -1.92 -5.23
N VAL A 76 -12.20 -0.69 -4.79
CA VAL A 76 -13.34 -0.38 -3.90
C VAL A 76 -14.14 0.81 -4.39
N THR A 77 -15.44 0.76 -4.16
CA THR A 77 -16.34 1.89 -4.35
C THR A 77 -16.73 2.46 -2.99
N VAL A 78 -16.74 3.77 -2.88
CA VAL A 78 -17.10 4.54 -1.68
C VAL A 78 -18.08 5.66 -2.05
N ARG A 79 -18.61 6.37 -1.05
CA ARG A 79 -19.38 7.60 -1.27
C ARG A 79 -18.47 8.81 -1.50
N GLY A 80 -19.02 9.87 -2.08
CA GLY A 80 -18.30 11.12 -2.37
C GLY A 80 -17.88 11.90 -1.13
N ASP A 81 -18.42 11.57 0.05
CA ASP A 81 -17.96 11.98 1.37
C ASP A 81 -17.37 10.79 2.15
N SER A 82 -16.16 10.36 1.80
CA SER A 82 -15.56 9.15 2.37
C SER A 82 -14.14 9.33 2.89
N SER A 83 -13.81 8.47 3.84
CA SER A 83 -12.49 8.34 4.43
C SER A 83 -12.29 6.87 4.74
N VAL A 84 -11.33 6.20 4.10
CA VAL A 84 -10.96 4.80 4.37
C VAL A 84 -9.55 4.79 4.91
N THR A 85 -9.37 4.22 6.11
CA THR A 85 -8.06 4.14 6.76
C THR A 85 -7.55 2.70 6.67
N VAL A 86 -6.32 2.55 6.20
CA VAL A 86 -5.61 1.28 6.11
C VAL A 86 -4.41 1.33 7.05
N ASP A 87 -4.35 0.36 7.96
CA ASP A 87 -3.18 0.07 8.76
C ASP A 87 -2.24 -0.79 7.92
N LEU A 88 -1.00 -0.33 7.69
CA LEU A 88 -0.08 -1.04 6.81
C LEU A 88 0.46 -2.31 7.45
N ASN A 89 0.62 -2.34 8.78
CA ASN A 89 1.10 -3.45 9.59
C ASN A 89 2.47 -4.07 9.21
N ARG A 90 3.11 -3.56 8.16
CA ARG A 90 4.43 -3.95 7.66
C ARG A 90 5.05 -2.83 6.83
N GLU A 91 6.28 -3.03 6.37
CA GLU A 91 6.95 -2.05 5.51
C GLU A 91 6.31 -2.05 4.11
N CYS A 92 5.78 -0.90 3.72
CA CYS A 92 5.28 -0.68 2.36
C CYS A 92 6.09 0.41 1.66
N SER A 93 6.35 0.18 0.38
CA SER A 93 7.17 1.06 -0.45
C SER A 93 6.31 2.07 -1.23
N ALA A 94 5.12 1.65 -1.67
CA ALA A 94 4.23 2.47 -2.49
C ALA A 94 2.76 2.08 -2.36
N TYR A 95 1.90 3.03 -2.69
CA TYR A 95 0.49 2.82 -3.00
C TYR A 95 0.20 3.34 -4.41
N ASP A 96 -0.40 2.49 -5.23
CA ASP A 96 -0.81 2.78 -6.60
C ASP A 96 -2.32 2.57 -6.74
N ALA A 97 -2.97 3.43 -7.52
CA ALA A 97 -4.38 3.27 -7.89
C ALA A 97 -4.71 4.11 -9.13
N VAL A 98 -5.94 3.99 -9.61
CA VAL A 98 -6.61 5.01 -10.41
C VAL A 98 -7.91 5.38 -9.71
N VAL A 99 -8.30 6.65 -9.77
CA VAL A 99 -9.49 7.16 -9.08
C VAL A 99 -10.42 7.90 -10.03
N GLY A 100 -11.71 7.88 -9.71
CA GLY A 100 -12.69 8.67 -10.42
C GLY A 100 -14.10 8.45 -9.90
N VAL A 101 -15.04 9.19 -10.45
CA VAL A 101 -16.47 9.01 -10.15
C VAL A 101 -16.93 7.77 -10.92
N ASP A 102 -17.55 6.80 -10.22
CA ASP A 102 -18.05 5.57 -10.84
C ASP A 102 -19.20 5.93 -11.81
N ASP A 103 -19.21 5.32 -12.99
CA ASP A 103 -20.22 5.53 -14.03
C ASP A 103 -21.64 5.12 -13.59
N MET A 104 -21.79 4.36 -12.49
CA MET A 104 -23.08 4.16 -11.80
C MET A 104 -23.71 5.48 -11.33
N THR A 105 -22.91 6.54 -11.21
CA THR A 105 -23.38 7.90 -10.91
C THR A 105 -23.96 8.59 -12.16
N LEU A 106 -24.01 7.92 -13.31
CA LEU A 106 -24.63 8.39 -14.56
C LEU A 106 -24.07 9.73 -15.06
N GLY A 107 -22.76 9.94 -14.92
CA GLY A 107 -22.06 11.17 -15.34
C GLY A 107 -22.31 12.38 -14.43
N LEU A 108 -22.89 12.17 -13.25
CA LEU A 108 -23.14 13.22 -12.27
C LEU A 108 -22.11 13.16 -11.14
N GLY A 109 -22.04 14.21 -10.33
CA GLY A 109 -21.18 14.28 -9.15
C GLY A 109 -19.83 14.94 -9.43
N LYS A 110 -19.32 15.66 -8.42
CA LYS A 110 -18.01 16.33 -8.43
C LYS A 110 -17.32 16.14 -7.09
N VAL A 111 -16.15 15.51 -7.12
CA VAL A 111 -15.39 15.19 -5.92
C VAL A 111 -13.91 15.56 -6.12
N ALA A 112 -13.12 15.52 -5.06
CA ALA A 112 -11.68 15.36 -5.19
C ALA A 112 -11.20 14.21 -4.31
N PHE A 113 -10.14 13.57 -4.75
CA PHE A 113 -9.48 12.49 -4.08
C PHE A 113 -8.21 13.01 -3.43
N ALA A 114 -7.87 12.44 -2.28
CA ALA A 114 -6.60 12.70 -1.62
C ALA A 114 -6.08 11.43 -0.92
N VAL A 115 -4.76 11.29 -0.91
CA VAL A 115 -4.07 10.24 -0.15
C VAL A 115 -3.27 10.91 0.96
N TYR A 116 -3.52 10.48 2.18
CA TYR A 116 -2.73 10.85 3.35
C TYR A 116 -1.96 9.65 3.86
N ALA A 117 -0.76 9.87 4.39
CA ALA A 117 -0.05 8.87 5.16
C ALA A 117 0.42 9.48 6.48
N ASP A 118 0.11 8.82 7.59
CA ASP A 118 0.37 9.30 8.95
C ASP A 118 -0.07 10.76 9.18
N GLY A 119 -1.24 11.11 8.62
CA GLY A 119 -1.82 12.45 8.68
C GLY A 119 -1.25 13.48 7.70
N ALA A 120 -0.14 13.19 7.00
CA ALA A 120 0.41 14.08 5.97
C ALA A 120 -0.21 13.80 4.60
N ARG A 121 -0.69 14.84 3.90
CA ARG A 121 -1.22 14.69 2.54
C ARG A 121 -0.08 14.47 1.55
N LEU A 122 -0.07 13.33 0.88
CA LEU A 122 0.95 12.96 -0.10
C LEU A 122 0.51 13.27 -1.54
N TRP A 123 -0.79 13.22 -1.80
CA TRP A 123 -1.35 13.40 -3.15
C TRP A 123 -2.77 13.95 -3.11
N GLN A 124 -3.18 14.66 -4.17
CA GLN A 124 -4.57 15.07 -4.42
C GLN A 124 -4.85 15.20 -5.92
N SER A 125 -6.10 14.94 -6.34
CA SER A 125 -6.51 15.00 -7.75
C SER A 125 -6.90 16.40 -8.25
N GLY A 126 -7.31 17.30 -7.35
CA GLY A 126 -8.20 18.40 -7.75
C GLY A 126 -9.61 17.89 -8.05
N THR A 127 -10.48 18.72 -8.65
CA THR A 127 -11.86 18.31 -8.95
C THR A 127 -11.90 17.28 -10.08
N VAL A 128 -12.61 16.18 -9.83
CA VAL A 128 -12.97 15.14 -10.80
C VAL A 128 -14.50 15.09 -10.90
N SER A 129 -15.02 15.15 -12.10
CA SER A 129 -16.46 15.11 -12.39
C SER A 129 -16.88 13.75 -12.92
N GLY A 130 -18.16 13.41 -12.80
CA GLY A 130 -18.74 12.26 -13.49
C GLY A 130 -18.48 12.31 -15.00
N GLY A 131 -17.98 11.20 -15.55
CA GLY A 131 -17.61 11.07 -16.97
C GLY A 131 -16.21 11.55 -17.32
N ASP A 132 -15.45 12.15 -16.39
CA ASP A 132 -14.04 12.44 -16.61
C ASP A 132 -13.21 11.13 -16.66
N PRO A 133 -12.06 11.11 -17.37
CA PRO A 133 -11.14 9.98 -17.33
C PRO A 133 -10.60 9.71 -15.91
N ALA A 134 -10.25 8.45 -15.64
CA ALA A 134 -9.64 8.07 -14.37
C ALA A 134 -8.28 8.78 -14.16
N VAL A 135 -8.02 9.17 -12.91
CA VAL A 135 -6.80 9.89 -12.52
C VAL A 135 -5.82 8.92 -11.85
N PRO A 136 -4.58 8.78 -12.32
CA PRO A 136 -3.59 7.90 -11.71
C PRO A 136 -3.08 8.43 -10.38
N VAL A 137 -2.87 7.51 -9.44
CA VAL A 137 -2.32 7.75 -8.11
C VAL A 137 -1.03 6.97 -7.96
N HIS A 138 0.02 7.65 -7.50
CA HIS A 138 1.26 7.02 -7.06
C HIS A 138 1.81 7.80 -5.88
N VAL A 139 2.03 7.13 -4.74
CA VAL A 139 2.67 7.73 -3.56
C VAL A 139 3.68 6.77 -2.95
N SER A 140 4.79 7.31 -2.43
CA SER A 140 5.73 6.54 -1.62
C SER A 140 5.21 6.37 -0.20
N LEU A 141 5.32 5.14 0.31
CA LEU A 141 4.93 4.77 1.67
C LEU A 141 6.13 4.46 2.58
N ALA A 142 7.34 4.78 2.15
CA ALA A 142 8.55 4.50 2.93
C ALA A 142 8.46 5.11 4.34
N GLY A 143 8.57 4.25 5.35
CA GLY A 143 8.50 4.64 6.77
C GLY A 143 7.10 5.04 7.26
N ARG A 144 6.05 4.84 6.46
CA ARG A 144 4.67 5.12 6.84
C ARG A 144 4.03 3.95 7.58
N LYS A 145 3.03 4.24 8.40
CA LYS A 145 2.29 3.22 9.16
C LYS A 145 0.83 3.12 8.77
N THR A 146 0.24 4.25 8.40
CA THR A 146 -1.18 4.34 8.05
C THR A 146 -1.34 5.08 6.74
N VAL A 147 -2.32 4.66 5.95
CA VAL A 147 -2.77 5.37 4.76
C VAL A 147 -4.25 5.71 4.92
N ARG A 148 -4.64 6.93 4.59
CA ARG A 148 -6.03 7.35 4.57
C ARG A 148 -6.41 7.87 3.20
N LEU A 149 -7.38 7.19 2.60
CA LEU A 149 -7.93 7.46 1.27
C LEU A 149 -9.20 8.29 1.46
N VAL A 150 -9.20 9.51 0.94
CA VAL A 150 -10.27 10.47 1.20
C VAL A 150 -10.92 10.90 -0.10
N VAL A 151 -12.25 10.97 -0.10
CA VAL A 151 -13.05 11.61 -1.14
C VAL A 151 -13.81 12.78 -0.52
N GLU A 152 -13.64 13.96 -1.12
CA GLU A 152 -14.22 15.21 -0.65
C GLU A 152 -15.18 15.79 -1.72
N PRO A 153 -16.47 15.96 -1.42
CA PRO A 153 -17.45 16.48 -2.36
C PRO A 153 -17.23 17.97 -2.64
N ARG A 154 -17.60 18.46 -3.83
CA ARG A 154 -17.32 19.84 -4.26
C ARG A 154 -18.49 20.83 -4.11
N GLY A 155 -19.63 20.41 -3.58
CA GLY A 155 -20.63 21.36 -3.09
C GLY A 155 -22.01 20.81 -2.78
N THR A 156 -22.56 19.92 -3.61
CA THR A 156 -23.96 19.51 -3.50
C THR A 156 -24.17 18.28 -2.63
N THR A 157 -25.41 18.06 -2.16
CA THR A 157 -25.81 16.79 -1.52
C THR A 157 -25.69 15.62 -2.49
N PHE A 158 -25.85 15.87 -3.79
CA PHE A 158 -25.60 14.87 -4.81
C PHE A 158 -24.13 14.46 -4.86
N ASP A 159 -23.19 15.42 -4.75
CA ASP A 159 -21.76 15.12 -4.72
C ASP A 159 -21.37 14.25 -3.52
N GLN A 160 -22.05 14.41 -2.38
CA GLN A 160 -21.86 13.52 -1.21
C GLN A 160 -22.36 12.10 -1.50
N ALA A 161 -23.48 11.97 -2.20
CA ALA A 161 -24.07 10.67 -2.54
C ALA A 161 -23.43 10.00 -3.76
N ALA A 162 -22.60 10.71 -4.53
CA ALA A 162 -21.91 10.18 -5.69
C ALA A 162 -21.08 8.94 -5.31
N LEU A 163 -21.01 7.97 -6.22
CA LEU A 163 -20.12 6.83 -6.05
C LEU A 163 -18.75 7.16 -6.62
N ALA A 164 -17.72 6.86 -5.87
CA ALA A 164 -16.34 7.16 -6.21
C ALA A 164 -15.49 5.90 -6.04
N ASP A 165 -14.62 5.65 -7.01
CA ASP A 165 -13.82 4.44 -7.08
C ASP A 165 -12.36 4.71 -6.74
N TRP A 166 -11.78 3.77 -6.01
CA TRP A 166 -10.34 3.54 -5.94
C TRP A 166 -10.08 2.20 -6.64
N ALA A 167 -9.74 2.26 -7.93
CA ALA A 167 -9.59 1.11 -8.79
C ALA A 167 -8.12 0.74 -9.02
N THR A 168 -7.85 -0.52 -9.34
CA THR A 168 -6.50 -1.11 -9.39
C THR A 168 -5.66 -0.73 -8.16
N SER A 169 -6.33 -0.68 -7.02
CA SER A 169 -5.85 -0.05 -5.79
C SER A 169 -5.03 -1.06 -4.99
N ARG A 170 -3.72 -0.81 -4.89
CA ARG A 170 -2.78 -1.77 -4.33
C ARG A 170 -1.66 -1.15 -3.50
N PHE A 171 -1.22 -1.88 -2.49
CA PHE A 171 -0.06 -1.57 -1.66
C PHE A 171 1.09 -2.52 -1.99
N SER A 172 2.29 -1.98 -2.20
CA SER A 172 3.49 -2.77 -2.45
C SER A 172 4.33 -2.89 -1.18
N CYS A 173 4.33 -4.06 -0.53
CA CYS A 173 4.92 -4.25 0.80
C CYS A 173 5.96 -5.38 0.86
N GLY A 174 7.00 -5.21 1.67
CA GLY A 174 8.13 -6.13 1.86
C GLY A 174 8.17 -6.67 3.27
#